data_AF-S8EJN2-F1
#
_entry.id   AF-S8EJN2-F1
#
_cell.length_a   1.000
_cell.length_b   1.000
_cell.length_c   1.000
_cell.angle_alpha   90.00
_cell.angle_beta   90.00
_cell.angle_gamma   90.00
#
_symmetry.space_group_name_H-M   'P 1'
#
loop_
_entity.id
_entity.type
_entity.pdbx_description
1 polymer ?
#
loop_
_entity_poly.entity_id
_entity_poly.type
_entity_poly.pdbx_seq_one_letter_code
_entity_poly.pdbx_strand_id
1 'polypeptide(L)'
;MDLPEQPPWAHVAQTYAWVLDQSFAEMARKNEETVCWIMEQQRRDVLRAVDATREAMAYARHVAAGAHAQASASASASARGAGGGYRLEEIWRTPMDAKWRRDAEETVQEELRRLRQARQNTERCRDAYEKRKTEEMEMERRRTEALQKSRERRKQAEHQLFASYESRWASIASASTPMKKPLTFRSMPWPVFVQPQTLEDITPARVASFVLSPSHSEGQSKKDRVKAALRRWHPDRFGRWLAMVEESDRRSVEEGAGIVVRCLNSLLERADETP
;
A
#
# COMPACT_ATOMS: atom_id res chain seq x y z
N MET A 1 30.70 -23.68 3.87
CA MET A 1 29.84 -22.49 3.73
C MET A 1 28.66 -22.93 2.91
N ASP A 2 27.60 -23.36 3.59
CA ASP A 2 26.43 -23.92 2.93
C ASP A 2 25.49 -22.77 2.53
N LEU A 3 25.32 -22.60 1.22
CA LEU A 3 24.34 -21.68 0.67
C LEU A 3 22.94 -22.23 0.98
N PRO A 4 22.00 -21.40 1.48
CA PRO A 4 20.65 -21.87 1.78
C PRO A 4 19.95 -22.26 0.48
N GLU A 5 19.55 -23.53 0.37
CA GLU A 5 18.70 -24.03 -0.71
C GLU A 5 17.43 -23.17 -0.80
N GLN A 6 17.27 -22.44 -1.90
CA GLN A 6 16.07 -21.66 -2.10
C GLN A 6 14.87 -22.61 -2.25
N PRO A 7 13.73 -22.28 -1.62
CA PRO A 7 12.57 -23.14 -1.70
C PRO A 7 12.06 -23.21 -3.15
N PRO A 8 11.57 -24.38 -3.61
CA PRO A 8 11.30 -24.64 -5.02
C PRO A 8 10.29 -23.67 -5.67
N TRP A 9 9.41 -23.04 -4.89
CA TRP A 9 8.48 -22.03 -5.37
C TRP A 9 9.13 -20.67 -5.67
N ALA A 10 10.31 -20.38 -5.12
CA ALA A 10 11.05 -19.14 -5.37
C ALA A 10 11.54 -19.07 -6.82
N HIS A 11 12.00 -20.19 -7.37
CA HIS A 11 12.37 -20.29 -8.78
C HIS A 11 11.18 -20.08 -9.71
N VAL A 12 10.00 -20.61 -9.33
CA VAL A 12 8.73 -20.43 -10.06
C VAL A 12 8.29 -18.96 -10.01
N ALA A 13 8.31 -18.32 -8.84
CA ALA A 13 7.99 -16.90 -8.72
C ALA A 13 8.94 -16.00 -9.52
N GLN A 14 10.23 -16.34 -9.57
CA GLN A 14 11.23 -15.61 -10.35
C GLN A 14 11.03 -15.77 -11.86
N THR A 15 10.63 -16.96 -12.33
CA THR A 15 10.28 -17.17 -13.75
C THR A 15 8.99 -16.43 -14.12
N TYR A 16 7.95 -16.45 -13.28
CA TYR A 16 6.75 -15.65 -13.51
C TYR A 16 7.03 -14.14 -13.52
N ALA A 17 7.85 -13.65 -12.60
CA ALA A 17 8.26 -12.25 -12.56
C ALA A 17 8.98 -11.84 -13.85
N TRP A 18 9.91 -12.68 -14.33
CA TRP A 18 10.63 -12.43 -15.58
C TRP A 18 9.71 -12.44 -16.81
N VAL A 19 8.77 -13.39 -16.90
CA VAL A 19 7.80 -13.45 -18.01
C VAL A 19 6.88 -12.23 -18.02
N LEU A 20 6.42 -11.78 -16.84
CA LEU A 20 5.61 -10.58 -16.72
C LEU A 20 6.40 -9.33 -17.12
N ASP A 21 7.64 -9.20 -16.67
CA ASP A 21 8.52 -8.08 -17.00
C ASP A 21 8.81 -8.02 -18.52
N GLN A 22 9.05 -9.17 -19.15
CA GLN A 22 9.15 -9.27 -20.62
C GLN A 22 7.85 -8.85 -21.31
N SER A 23 6.70 -9.29 -20.82
CA SER A 23 5.40 -8.90 -21.40
C SER A 23 5.13 -7.40 -21.28
N PHE A 24 5.51 -6.77 -20.15
CA PHE A 24 5.38 -5.34 -19.96
C PHE A 24 6.33 -4.54 -20.84
N ALA A 25 7.58 -5.00 -20.99
CA ALA A 25 8.54 -4.37 -21.89
C ALA A 25 8.09 -4.45 -23.36
N GLU A 26 7.50 -5.58 -23.77
CA GLU A 26 6.95 -5.75 -25.10
C GLU A 26 5.71 -4.87 -25.34
N MET A 27 4.80 -4.79 -24.35
CA MET A 27 3.67 -3.87 -24.40
C MET A 27 4.10 -2.41 -24.45
N ALA A 28 5.14 -2.02 -23.71
CA ALA A 28 5.69 -0.67 -23.72
C ALA A 28 6.26 -0.30 -25.10
N ARG A 29 7.05 -1.20 -25.73
CA ARG A 29 7.58 -0.99 -27.09
C ARG A 29 6.47 -0.84 -28.13
N LYS A 30 5.48 -1.72 -28.11
CA LYS A 30 4.33 -1.65 -29.04
C LYS A 30 3.54 -0.34 -28.86
N ASN A 31 3.41 0.13 -27.62
CA ASN A 31 2.77 1.40 -27.33
C ASN A 31 3.60 2.59 -27.83
N GLU A 32 4.92 2.57 -27.62
CA GLU A 32 5.84 3.60 -28.16
C GLU A 32 5.82 3.64 -29.69
N GLU A 33 5.83 2.49 -30.37
CA GLU A 33 5.70 2.40 -31.82
C GLU A 33 4.37 3.00 -32.31
N THR A 34 3.28 2.70 -31.60
CA THR A 34 1.95 3.24 -31.91
C THR A 34 1.92 4.76 -31.75
N VAL A 35 2.49 5.28 -30.65
CA VAL A 35 2.58 6.72 -30.40
C VAL A 35 3.46 7.42 -31.44
N CYS A 36 4.63 6.88 -31.76
CA CYS A 36 5.51 7.40 -32.80
C CYS A 36 4.82 7.42 -34.18
N TRP A 37 4.09 6.35 -34.50
CA TRP A 37 3.31 6.28 -35.75
C TRP A 37 2.20 7.34 -35.79
N ILE A 38 1.46 7.54 -34.69
CA ILE A 38 0.43 8.58 -34.59
C ILE A 38 1.04 9.98 -34.77
N MET A 39 2.17 10.26 -34.11
CA MET A 39 2.86 11.55 -34.22
C MET A 39 3.38 11.81 -35.64
N GLU A 40 3.93 10.78 -36.29
CA GLU A 40 4.39 10.87 -37.69
C GLU A 40 3.22 11.04 -38.67
N GLN A 41 2.07 10.39 -38.43
CA GLN A 41 0.85 10.62 -39.21
C GLN A 41 0.35 12.06 -39.05
N GLN A 42 0.25 12.56 -37.82
CA GLN A 42 -0.16 13.94 -37.56
C GLN A 42 0.78 14.94 -38.26
N ARG A 43 2.09 14.70 -38.25
CA ARG A 43 3.06 15.54 -38.97
C ARG A 43 2.82 15.53 -40.48
N ARG A 44 2.56 14.36 -41.07
CA ARG A 44 2.26 14.23 -42.52
C ARG A 44 0.97 14.92 -42.90
N ASP A 45 -0.06 14.81 -42.07
CA ASP A 45 -1.34 15.46 -42.32
C ASP A 45 -1.24 16.98 -42.22
N VAL A 46 -0.47 17.51 -41.25
CA VAL A 46 -0.15 18.94 -41.18
C VAL A 46 0.59 19.41 -42.44
N LEU A 47 1.59 18.66 -42.91
CA LEU A 47 2.32 19.00 -44.14
C LEU A 47 1.41 18.98 -45.36
N ARG A 48 0.57 17.95 -45.51
CA ARG A 48 -0.42 17.86 -46.60
C ARG A 48 -1.44 19.00 -46.55
N ALA A 49 -1.87 19.43 -45.36
CA ALA A 49 -2.76 20.57 -45.21
C ALA A 49 -2.07 21.89 -45.61
N VAL A 50 -0.79 22.06 -45.26
CA VAL A 50 0.02 23.23 -45.68
C VAL A 50 0.23 23.23 -47.19
N ASP A 51 0.50 22.09 -47.80
CA ASP A 51 0.67 21.98 -49.26
C ASP A 51 -0.66 22.20 -49.99
N ALA A 52 -1.77 21.63 -49.51
CA ALA A 52 -3.10 21.85 -50.06
C ALA A 52 -3.54 23.32 -49.98
N THR A 53 -3.23 24.01 -48.87
CA THR A 53 -3.50 25.45 -48.74
C THR A 53 -2.61 26.27 -49.67
N ARG A 54 -1.34 25.90 -49.85
CA ARG A 54 -0.42 26.54 -50.80
C ARG A 54 -0.89 26.36 -52.25
N GLU A 55 -1.34 25.17 -52.62
CA GLU A 55 -1.89 24.86 -53.94
C GLU A 55 -3.21 25.61 -54.19
N ALA A 56 -4.12 25.65 -53.21
CA ALA A 56 -5.35 26.43 -53.30
C ALA A 56 -5.05 27.94 -53.49
N MET A 57 -4.06 28.47 -52.77
CA MET A 57 -3.59 29.86 -52.94
C MET A 57 -2.91 30.10 -54.30
N ALA A 58 -2.24 29.10 -54.87
CA ALA A 58 -1.64 29.20 -56.21
C ALA A 58 -2.72 29.16 -57.31
N TYR A 59 -3.69 28.26 -57.18
CA TYR A 59 -4.85 28.17 -58.07
C TYR A 59 -5.68 29.46 -58.04
N ALA A 60 -5.98 30.00 -56.85
CA ALA A 60 -6.68 31.27 -56.71
C ALA A 60 -5.93 32.43 -57.38
N ARG A 61 -4.59 32.48 -57.25
CA ARG A 61 -3.75 33.46 -57.98
C ARG A 61 -3.82 33.28 -59.49
N HIS A 62 -3.79 32.05 -59.99
CA HIS A 62 -3.91 31.77 -61.43
C HIS A 62 -5.28 32.14 -62.00
N VAL A 63 -6.36 31.79 -61.30
CA VAL A 63 -7.73 32.15 -61.69
C VAL A 63 -7.89 33.66 -61.71
N ALA A 64 -7.35 34.36 -60.71
CA ALA A 64 -7.41 35.81 -60.66
C ALA A 64 -6.56 36.49 -61.74
N ALA A 65 -5.37 35.96 -62.04
CA ALA A 65 -4.55 36.45 -63.15
C ALA A 65 -5.23 36.20 -64.51
N GLY A 66 -5.90 35.07 -64.70
CA GLY A 66 -6.68 34.76 -65.90
C GLY A 66 -7.91 35.67 -66.06
N ALA A 67 -8.62 35.94 -64.96
CA ALA A 67 -9.71 36.93 -64.93
C ALA A 67 -9.19 38.34 -65.24
N HIS A 68 -8.02 38.71 -64.74
CA HIS A 68 -7.36 39.99 -65.02
C HIS A 68 -6.89 40.09 -66.49
N ALA A 69 -6.43 38.99 -67.09
CA ALA A 69 -6.05 38.92 -68.50
C ALA A 69 -7.29 39.01 -69.42
N GLN A 70 -8.37 38.28 -69.13
CA GLN A 70 -9.64 38.41 -69.84
C GLN A 70 -10.28 39.79 -69.68
N ALA A 71 -10.22 40.39 -68.49
CA ALA A 71 -10.64 41.77 -68.24
C ALA A 71 -9.79 42.78 -69.01
N SER A 72 -8.47 42.57 -69.10
CA SER A 72 -7.58 43.42 -69.90
C SER A 72 -7.80 43.27 -71.41
N ALA A 73 -8.13 42.06 -71.88
CA ALA A 73 -8.44 41.77 -73.29
C ALA A 73 -9.82 42.31 -73.70
N SER A 74 -10.80 42.27 -72.79
CA SER A 74 -12.11 42.88 -73.00
C SER A 74 -12.09 44.40 -72.81
N ALA A 75 -11.22 44.93 -71.94
CA ALA A 75 -10.95 46.36 -71.82
C ALA A 75 -10.18 46.91 -73.04
N SER A 76 -9.24 46.16 -73.63
CA SER A 76 -8.58 46.56 -74.89
C SER A 76 -9.52 46.43 -76.10
N ALA A 77 -10.48 45.50 -76.08
CA ALA A 77 -11.58 45.45 -77.04
C ALA A 77 -12.59 46.61 -76.86
N SER A 78 -12.78 47.08 -75.62
CA SER A 78 -13.69 48.19 -75.26
C SER A 78 -13.03 49.57 -75.24
N ALA A 79 -11.70 49.67 -75.36
CA ALA A 79 -10.95 50.93 -75.43
C ALA A 79 -11.12 51.69 -76.76
N ARG A 80 -12.16 51.38 -77.53
CA ARG A 80 -12.77 52.27 -78.53
C ARG A 80 -13.97 53.07 -77.99
N GLY A 81 -14.33 52.93 -76.72
CA GLY A 81 -15.40 53.68 -76.08
C GLY A 81 -15.08 54.00 -74.62
N ALA A 82 -14.72 55.26 -74.38
CA ALA A 82 -14.83 56.03 -73.14
C ALA A 82 -14.98 55.31 -71.78
N GLY A 83 -13.93 55.45 -70.96
CA GLY A 83 -14.03 55.98 -69.59
C GLY A 83 -14.89 55.22 -68.57
N GLY A 84 -14.35 54.16 -67.98
CA GLY A 84 -14.89 53.52 -66.78
C GLY A 84 -13.80 52.79 -66.01
N GLY A 85 -12.92 53.55 -65.36
CA GLY A 85 -11.84 53.00 -64.53
C GLY A 85 -12.38 52.49 -63.20
N TYR A 86 -12.84 51.24 -63.14
CA TYR A 86 -13.06 50.55 -61.87
C TYR A 86 -11.68 50.15 -61.31
N ARG A 87 -11.31 50.75 -60.18
CA ARG A 87 -10.04 50.54 -59.48
C ARG A 87 -9.99 49.09 -58.96
N LEU A 88 -9.21 48.25 -59.62
CA LEU A 88 -9.07 46.81 -59.39
C LEU A 88 -8.55 46.40 -57.99
N GLU A 89 -8.21 47.38 -57.13
CA GLU A 89 -7.76 47.15 -55.75
C GLU A 89 -8.89 46.75 -54.78
N GLU A 90 -10.16 47.01 -55.12
CA GLU A 90 -11.28 46.78 -54.18
C GLU A 90 -11.84 45.34 -54.18
N ILE A 91 -11.52 44.52 -55.20
CA ILE A 91 -12.04 43.14 -55.31
C ILE A 91 -11.38 42.20 -54.28
N TRP A 92 -10.15 42.51 -53.87
CA TRP A 92 -9.42 41.82 -52.79
C TRP A 92 -9.73 42.36 -51.39
N ARG A 93 -10.64 43.34 -51.31
CA ARG A 93 -11.18 43.91 -50.07
C ARG A 93 -12.62 43.42 -49.85
N THR A 94 -12.92 42.21 -50.32
CA THR A 94 -14.28 41.66 -50.28
C THR A 94 -14.68 41.27 -48.85
N PRO A 95 -15.97 41.40 -48.49
CA PRO A 95 -16.52 40.97 -47.19
C PRO A 95 -16.25 39.50 -46.82
N MET A 96 -15.87 38.68 -47.82
CA MET A 96 -15.55 37.26 -47.69
C MET A 96 -14.25 37.02 -46.92
N ASP A 97 -13.22 37.85 -47.10
CA ASP A 97 -11.99 37.81 -46.32
C ASP A 97 -12.23 38.27 -44.87
N ALA A 98 -13.08 39.27 -44.66
CA ALA A 98 -13.43 39.75 -43.34
C ALA A 98 -14.32 38.75 -42.57
N LYS A 99 -15.17 37.99 -43.27
CA LYS A 99 -15.95 36.89 -42.68
C LYS A 99 -15.06 35.70 -42.36
N TRP A 100 -14.20 35.26 -43.29
CA TRP A 100 -13.24 34.18 -43.07
C TRP A 100 -12.26 34.47 -41.93
N ARG A 101 -11.77 35.71 -41.80
CA ARG A 101 -10.92 36.12 -40.66
C ARG A 101 -11.66 36.05 -39.34
N ARG A 102 -12.92 36.49 -39.30
CA ARG A 102 -13.76 36.38 -38.10
C ARG A 102 -14.05 34.94 -37.71
N ASP A 103 -14.43 34.10 -38.67
CA ASP A 103 -14.68 32.67 -38.45
C ASP A 103 -13.37 31.95 -38.01
N ALA A 104 -12.23 32.31 -38.59
CA ALA A 104 -10.90 31.80 -38.19
C ALA A 104 -10.49 32.29 -36.78
N GLU A 105 -10.78 33.54 -36.43
CA GLU A 105 -10.52 34.08 -35.09
C GLU A 105 -11.43 33.43 -34.04
N GLU A 106 -12.71 33.22 -34.34
CA GLU A 106 -13.67 32.55 -33.44
C GLU A 106 -13.29 31.09 -33.20
N THR A 107 -12.90 30.36 -34.23
CA THR A 107 -12.42 28.98 -34.10
C THR A 107 -11.14 28.91 -33.27
N VAL A 108 -10.17 29.80 -33.50
CA VAL A 108 -8.96 29.89 -32.67
C VAL A 108 -9.29 30.26 -31.22
N GLN A 109 -10.22 31.18 -31.00
CA GLN A 109 -10.67 31.57 -29.66
C GLN A 109 -11.37 30.43 -28.93
N GLU A 110 -12.24 29.68 -29.60
CA GLU A 110 -12.93 28.52 -29.02
C GLU A 110 -11.94 27.38 -28.74
N GLU A 111 -10.99 27.10 -29.63
CA GLU A 111 -9.94 26.12 -29.37
C GLU A 111 -9.04 26.54 -28.20
N LEU A 112 -8.71 27.82 -28.08
CA LEU A 112 -7.95 28.34 -26.95
C LEU A 112 -8.75 28.25 -25.64
N ARG A 113 -10.08 28.42 -25.68
CA ARG A 113 -10.98 28.22 -24.53
C ARG A 113 -11.04 26.76 -24.13
N ARG A 114 -11.16 25.84 -25.09
CA ARG A 114 -11.13 24.39 -24.87
C ARG A 114 -9.81 23.94 -24.27
N LEU A 115 -8.68 24.42 -24.79
CA LEU A 115 -7.34 24.12 -24.25
C LEU A 115 -7.16 24.65 -22.82
N ARG A 116 -7.63 25.86 -22.52
CA ARG A 116 -7.61 26.40 -21.14
C ARG A 116 -8.46 25.56 -20.19
N GLN A 117 -9.66 25.17 -20.61
CA GLN A 117 -10.54 24.31 -19.81
C GLN A 117 -9.95 22.91 -19.62
N ALA A 118 -9.36 22.33 -20.67
CA ALA A 118 -8.68 21.04 -20.59
C ALA A 118 -7.51 21.10 -19.60
N ARG A 119 -6.66 22.14 -19.66
CA ARG A 119 -5.57 22.34 -18.69
C ARG A 119 -6.07 22.46 -17.26
N GLN A 120 -7.07 23.31 -17.02
CA GLN A 120 -7.65 23.47 -15.69
C GLN A 120 -8.27 22.17 -15.16
N ASN A 121 -8.94 21.40 -16.02
CA ASN A 121 -9.49 20.10 -15.64
C ASN A 121 -8.39 19.09 -15.33
N THR A 122 -7.30 19.06 -16.11
CA THR A 122 -6.16 18.17 -15.83
C THR A 122 -5.45 18.53 -14.52
N GLU A 123 -5.30 19.82 -14.22
CA GLU A 123 -4.72 20.29 -12.95
C GLU A 123 -5.62 19.90 -11.77
N ARG A 124 -6.94 20.11 -11.88
CA ARG A 124 -7.91 19.68 -10.85
C ARG A 124 -7.88 18.18 -10.62
N CYS A 125 -7.81 17.37 -11.67
CA CYS A 125 -7.70 15.92 -11.55
C CYS A 125 -6.39 15.51 -10.86
N ARG A 126 -5.28 16.18 -11.20
CA ARG A 126 -3.97 15.94 -10.59
C ARG A 126 -3.98 16.31 -9.10
N ASP A 127 -4.50 17.48 -8.74
CA ASP A 127 -4.59 17.93 -7.36
C ASP A 127 -5.51 17.04 -6.53
N ALA A 128 -6.64 16.61 -7.10
CA ALA A 128 -7.55 15.66 -6.45
C ALA A 128 -6.89 14.30 -6.24
N TYR A 129 -6.09 13.83 -7.20
CA TYR A 129 -5.33 12.59 -7.10
C TYR A 129 -4.25 12.67 -6.02
N GLU A 130 -3.43 13.74 -6.02
CA GLU A 130 -2.40 13.96 -5.00
C GLU A 130 -3.02 14.07 -3.60
N LYS A 131 -4.13 14.80 -3.46
CA LYS A 131 -4.84 14.90 -2.18
C LYS A 131 -5.32 13.54 -1.67
N ARG A 132 -5.97 12.74 -2.54
CA ARG A 132 -6.41 11.38 -2.18
C ARG A 132 -5.24 10.50 -1.77
N LYS A 133 -4.14 10.58 -2.50
CA LYS A 133 -2.91 9.83 -2.21
C LYS A 133 -2.32 10.21 -0.85
N THR A 134 -2.27 11.51 -0.51
CA THR A 134 -1.81 11.97 0.81
C THR A 134 -2.74 11.52 1.94
N GLU A 135 -4.06 11.61 1.73
CA GLU A 135 -5.05 11.18 2.72
C GLU A 135 -4.97 9.66 2.97
N GLU A 136 -4.78 8.87 1.92
CA GLU A 136 -4.61 7.41 2.02
C GLU A 136 -3.34 7.04 2.79
N MET A 137 -2.20 7.68 2.49
CA MET A 137 -0.95 7.48 3.23
C MET A 137 -1.08 7.88 4.70
N GLU A 138 -1.76 8.98 5.02
CA GLU A 138 -2.01 9.38 6.40
C GLU A 138 -2.92 8.39 7.13
N MET A 139 -3.95 7.88 6.46
CA MET A 139 -4.86 6.88 7.02
C MET A 139 -4.14 5.55 7.27
N GLU A 140 -3.28 5.12 6.34
CA GLU A 140 -2.44 3.93 6.52
C GLU A 140 -1.47 4.11 7.68
N ARG A 141 -0.79 5.27 7.78
CA ARG A 141 0.08 5.59 8.91
C ARG A 141 -0.68 5.56 10.24
N ARG A 142 -1.87 6.16 10.30
CA ARG A 142 -2.72 6.12 11.51
C ARG A 142 -3.13 4.69 11.89
N ARG A 143 -3.42 3.84 10.90
CA ARG A 143 -3.75 2.42 11.13
C ARG A 143 -2.55 1.65 11.66
N THR A 144 -1.36 1.84 11.09
CA THR A 144 -0.14 1.15 11.53
C THR A 144 0.28 1.62 12.92
N GLU A 145 0.25 2.93 13.20
CA GLU A 145 0.50 3.50 14.53
C GLU A 145 -0.51 3.00 15.57
N ALA A 146 -1.80 2.94 15.25
CA ALA A 146 -2.82 2.40 16.16
C ALA A 146 -2.58 0.92 16.48
N LEU A 147 -2.21 0.12 15.47
CA LEU A 147 -1.87 -1.28 15.66
C LEU A 147 -0.61 -1.45 16.52
N GLN A 148 0.44 -0.65 16.28
CA GLN A 148 1.65 -0.65 17.09
C GLN A 148 1.36 -0.30 18.55
N LYS A 149 0.63 0.80 18.78
CA LYS A 149 0.22 1.23 20.12
C LYS A 149 -0.63 0.17 20.83
N SER A 150 -1.53 -0.50 20.11
CA SER A 150 -2.31 -1.61 20.68
C SER A 150 -1.42 -2.79 21.06
N ARG A 151 -0.42 -3.13 20.23
CA ARG A 151 0.54 -4.20 20.53
C ARG A 151 1.39 -3.86 21.75
N GLU A 152 1.87 -2.64 21.85
CA GLU A 152 2.63 -2.14 23.01
C GLU A 152 1.81 -2.19 24.29
N ARG A 153 0.56 -1.72 24.27
CA ARG A 153 -0.35 -1.82 25.42
C ARG A 153 -0.54 -3.25 25.88
N ARG A 154 -0.72 -4.19 24.94
CA ARG A 154 -0.84 -5.61 25.27
C ARG A 154 0.45 -6.16 25.89
N LYS A 155 1.62 -5.84 25.32
CA LYS A 155 2.92 -6.21 25.89
C LYS A 155 3.11 -5.66 27.30
N GLN A 156 2.75 -4.40 27.54
CA GLN A 156 2.85 -3.77 28.86
C GLN A 156 1.93 -4.46 29.88
N ALA A 157 0.69 -4.78 29.50
CA ALA A 157 -0.22 -5.54 30.35
C ALA A 157 0.35 -6.93 30.69
N GLU A 158 0.91 -7.64 29.70
CA GLU A 158 1.57 -8.93 29.94
C GLU A 158 2.77 -8.82 30.90
N HIS A 159 3.60 -7.79 30.77
CA HIS A 159 4.70 -7.51 31.69
C HIS A 159 4.21 -7.28 33.13
N GLN A 160 3.14 -6.50 33.32
CA GLN A 160 2.57 -6.22 34.64
C GLN A 160 2.02 -7.49 35.31
N LEU A 161 1.35 -8.34 34.53
CA LEU A 161 0.84 -9.63 35.01
C LEU A 161 1.97 -10.58 35.39
N PHE A 162 3.05 -10.61 34.60
CA PHE A 162 4.23 -11.40 34.93
C PHE A 162 4.95 -10.88 36.18
N ALA A 163 5.11 -9.56 36.33
CA ALA A 163 5.68 -8.96 37.53
C ALA A 163 4.86 -9.31 38.78
N SER A 164 3.53 -9.34 38.66
CA SER A 164 2.62 -9.76 39.74
C SER A 164 2.75 -11.26 40.06
N TYR A 165 3.04 -12.11 39.07
CA TYR A 165 3.37 -13.52 39.27
C TYR A 165 4.69 -13.71 40.02
N GLU A 166 5.76 -13.02 39.61
CA GLU A 166 7.06 -13.08 40.29
C GLU A 166 6.99 -12.51 41.71
N SER A 167 6.24 -11.42 41.93
CA SER A 167 6.03 -10.84 43.26
C SER A 167 5.31 -11.81 44.22
N ARG A 168 4.33 -12.58 43.73
CA ARG A 168 3.68 -13.64 44.52
C ARG A 168 4.65 -14.77 44.86
N TRP A 169 5.47 -15.20 43.91
CA TRP A 169 6.53 -16.18 44.18
C TRP A 169 7.55 -15.68 45.22
N ALA A 170 7.97 -14.42 45.12
CA ALA A 170 8.88 -13.80 46.08
C ALA A 170 8.22 -13.73 47.47
N SER A 171 6.94 -13.36 47.55
CA SER A 171 6.18 -13.29 48.81
C SER A 171 6.10 -14.66 49.49
N ILE A 172 5.86 -15.72 48.72
CA ILE A 172 5.82 -17.10 49.24
C ILE A 172 7.21 -17.57 49.70
N ALA A 173 8.26 -17.24 48.95
CA ALA A 173 9.64 -17.56 49.34
C ALA A 173 10.07 -16.84 50.62
N SER A 174 9.71 -15.57 50.78
CA SER A 174 9.97 -14.78 52.00
C SER A 174 9.08 -15.18 53.17
N ALA A 175 7.88 -15.71 52.90
CA ALA A 175 6.94 -16.20 53.92
C ALA A 175 7.22 -17.65 54.38
N SER A 176 8.31 -18.28 53.91
CA SER A 176 8.75 -19.62 54.31
C SER A 176 9.11 -19.77 55.80
N THR A 177 8.84 -18.75 56.63
CA THR A 177 8.93 -18.80 58.09
C THR A 177 7.58 -19.29 58.66
N PRO A 178 7.55 -20.30 59.54
CA PRO A 178 6.35 -21.08 59.92
C PRO A 178 5.25 -20.33 60.69
N MET A 179 5.32 -19.01 60.81
CA MET A 179 4.37 -18.17 61.57
C MET A 179 3.30 -17.47 60.70
N LYS A 180 3.32 -17.62 59.37
CA LYS A 180 2.38 -16.91 58.48
C LYS A 180 1.38 -17.86 57.82
N LYS A 181 0.17 -17.33 57.66
CA LYS A 181 -1.06 -17.92 57.09
C LYS A 181 -0.82 -19.04 56.06
N PRO A 182 -1.55 -20.18 56.12
CA PRO A 182 -1.41 -21.27 55.17
C PRO A 182 -1.70 -20.81 53.74
N LEU A 183 -0.99 -21.39 52.77
CA LEU A 183 -1.22 -21.15 51.35
C LEU A 183 -2.53 -21.83 50.93
N THR A 184 -3.35 -21.11 50.19
CA THR A 184 -4.58 -21.63 49.56
C THR A 184 -4.37 -21.78 48.06
N PHE A 185 -5.25 -22.55 47.40
CA PHE A 185 -5.29 -22.67 45.95
C PHE A 185 -5.32 -21.31 45.25
N ARG A 186 -6.08 -20.37 45.81
CA ARG A 186 -6.23 -19.00 45.29
C ARG A 186 -5.01 -18.12 45.56
N SER A 187 -4.17 -18.43 46.54
CA SER A 187 -2.92 -17.69 46.78
C SER A 187 -1.75 -18.20 45.95
N MET A 188 -1.86 -19.42 45.41
CA MET A 188 -0.79 -20.01 44.62
C MET A 188 -0.55 -19.25 43.30
N PRO A 189 0.71 -18.93 42.96
CA PRO A 189 1.07 -18.21 41.75
C PRO A 189 1.08 -19.14 40.55
N TRP A 190 -0.10 -19.52 40.08
CA TRP A 190 -0.27 -20.35 38.89
C TRP A 190 0.31 -19.67 37.63
N PRO A 191 0.91 -20.42 36.68
CA PRO A 191 1.56 -19.87 35.48
C PRO A 191 0.50 -19.55 34.41
N VAL A 192 -0.42 -18.65 34.77
CA VAL A 192 -1.52 -18.17 33.93
C VAL A 192 -1.76 -16.68 34.21
N PHE A 193 -2.22 -15.94 33.20
CA PHE A 193 -2.45 -14.49 33.30
C PHE A 193 -3.55 -14.11 34.29
N VAL A 194 -4.58 -14.95 34.41
CA VAL A 194 -5.71 -14.76 35.34
C VAL A 194 -5.65 -15.86 36.38
N GLN A 195 -5.65 -15.49 37.66
CA GLN A 195 -5.51 -16.47 38.74
C GLN A 195 -6.73 -17.41 38.77
N PRO A 196 -6.52 -18.72 38.63
CA PRO A 196 -7.59 -19.69 38.54
C PRO A 196 -8.34 -19.76 39.88
N GLN A 197 -9.64 -19.97 39.80
CA GLN A 197 -10.49 -20.19 40.97
C GLN A 197 -10.69 -21.68 41.22
N THR A 198 -10.66 -22.48 40.17
CA THR A 198 -10.82 -23.94 40.19
C THR A 198 -9.75 -24.64 39.36
N LEU A 199 -9.69 -25.97 39.41
CA LEU A 199 -8.75 -26.76 38.62
C LEU A 199 -9.00 -26.67 37.11
N GLU A 200 -10.27 -26.54 36.71
CA GLU A 200 -10.68 -26.46 35.31
C GLU A 200 -10.17 -25.18 34.62
N ASP A 201 -9.90 -24.13 35.39
CA ASP A 201 -9.31 -22.90 34.88
C ASP A 201 -7.87 -23.06 34.41
N ILE A 202 -7.17 -24.11 34.87
CA ILE A 202 -5.79 -24.43 34.52
C ILE A 202 -5.79 -25.27 33.24
N THR A 203 -5.91 -24.60 32.10
CA THR A 203 -5.88 -25.26 30.80
C THR A 203 -4.48 -25.22 30.16
N PRO A 204 -4.12 -26.23 29.34
CA PRO A 204 -2.85 -26.24 28.61
C PRO A 204 -2.65 -24.98 27.75
N ALA A 205 -3.72 -24.48 27.13
CA ALA A 205 -3.68 -23.27 26.32
C ALA A 205 -3.32 -22.02 27.13
N ARG A 206 -3.90 -21.87 28.33
CA ARG A 206 -3.59 -20.74 29.22
C ARG A 206 -2.14 -20.80 29.72
N VAL A 207 -1.68 -21.98 30.15
CA VAL A 207 -0.30 -22.19 30.60
C VAL A 207 0.70 -21.93 29.47
N ALA A 208 0.43 -22.44 28.27
CA ALA A 208 1.26 -22.21 27.09
C ALA A 208 1.33 -20.73 26.74
N SER A 209 0.19 -20.02 26.74
CA SER A 209 0.16 -18.59 26.44
C SER A 209 1.00 -17.76 27.40
N PHE A 210 1.03 -18.16 28.68
CA PHE A 210 1.79 -17.47 29.71
C PHE A 210 3.29 -17.76 29.57
N VAL A 211 3.69 -19.04 29.55
CA VAL A 211 5.10 -19.46 29.57
C VAL A 211 5.84 -19.13 28.26
N LEU A 212 5.12 -19.16 27.13
CA LEU A 212 5.70 -18.87 25.82
C LEU A 212 5.60 -17.38 25.45
N SER A 213 5.01 -16.52 26.28
CA SER A 213 4.87 -15.11 25.94
C SER A 213 6.24 -14.44 25.78
N PRO A 214 6.55 -13.79 24.65
CA PRO A 214 7.82 -13.09 24.46
C PRO A 214 8.02 -11.94 25.45
N SER A 215 6.95 -11.47 26.09
CA SER A 215 6.89 -10.25 26.90
C SER A 215 7.49 -10.35 28.30
N HIS A 216 8.12 -11.46 28.72
CA HIS A 216 8.66 -11.56 30.08
C HIS A 216 10.09 -12.10 30.18
N SER A 217 10.68 -12.53 29.06
CA SER A 217 12.04 -13.10 29.07
C SER A 217 12.73 -12.81 27.74
N GLU A 218 12.85 -11.51 27.43
CA GLU A 218 13.60 -11.02 26.27
C GLU A 218 15.00 -11.67 26.27
N GLY A 219 15.33 -12.40 25.20
CA GLY A 219 16.61 -13.11 25.05
C GLY A 219 16.63 -14.59 25.47
N GLN A 220 15.61 -15.14 26.13
CA GLN A 220 15.53 -16.59 26.40
C GLN A 220 14.76 -17.33 25.31
N SER A 221 15.29 -18.49 24.88
CA SER A 221 14.59 -19.37 23.96
C SER A 221 13.28 -19.89 24.57
N LYS A 222 12.31 -20.25 23.73
CA LYS A 222 11.06 -20.88 24.19
C LYS A 222 11.34 -22.11 25.05
N LYS A 223 12.33 -22.92 24.64
CA LYS A 223 12.78 -24.13 25.33
C LYS A 223 13.33 -23.84 26.73
N ASP A 224 14.15 -22.80 26.87
CA ASP A 224 14.73 -22.45 28.18
C ASP A 224 13.67 -21.95 29.16
N ARG A 225 12.67 -21.21 28.69
CA ARG A 225 11.55 -20.75 29.51
C ARG A 225 10.72 -21.92 30.04
N VAL A 226 10.43 -22.91 29.17
CA VAL A 226 9.72 -24.13 29.56
C VAL A 226 10.55 -24.93 30.57
N LYS A 227 11.86 -25.10 30.35
CA LYS A 227 12.75 -25.77 31.31
C LYS A 227 12.81 -25.05 32.66
N ALA A 228 12.86 -23.72 32.67
CA ALA A 228 12.85 -22.92 33.90
C ALA A 228 11.54 -23.09 34.67
N ALA A 229 10.40 -23.09 33.97
CA ALA A 229 9.09 -23.36 34.56
C ALA A 229 9.01 -24.80 35.11
N LEU A 230 9.47 -25.81 34.36
CA LEU A 230 9.53 -27.21 34.81
C LEU A 230 10.33 -27.35 36.09
N ARG A 231 11.52 -26.76 36.18
CA ARG A 231 12.36 -26.78 37.39
C ARG A 231 11.69 -26.18 38.63
N ARG A 232 10.66 -25.35 38.47
CA ARG A 232 9.91 -24.72 39.57
C ARG A 232 8.68 -25.53 39.98
N TRP A 233 7.99 -26.12 39.00
CA TRP A 233 6.79 -26.94 39.21
C TRP A 233 7.06 -28.44 39.35
N HIS A 234 8.30 -28.88 39.19
CA HIS A 234 8.69 -30.29 39.35
C HIS A 234 8.32 -30.80 40.76
N PRO A 235 7.73 -32.00 40.89
CA PRO A 235 7.22 -32.53 42.17
C PRO A 235 8.29 -32.53 43.28
N ASP A 236 9.54 -32.85 42.94
CA ASP A 236 10.68 -32.82 43.88
C ASP A 236 10.85 -31.46 44.59
N ARG A 237 10.83 -30.35 43.84
CA ARG A 237 11.00 -29.01 44.40
C ARG A 237 9.70 -28.37 44.86
N PHE A 238 8.58 -28.83 44.31
CA PHE A 238 7.25 -28.34 44.65
C PHE A 238 6.74 -28.89 45.99
N GLY A 239 7.22 -30.05 46.43
CA GLY A 239 6.85 -30.67 47.71
C GLY A 239 7.00 -29.76 48.93
N ARG A 240 8.03 -28.89 48.95
CA ARG A 240 8.22 -27.90 50.03
C ARG A 240 7.09 -26.87 50.11
N TRP A 241 6.50 -26.52 48.97
CA TRP A 241 5.38 -25.57 48.91
C TRP A 241 4.09 -26.26 49.30
N LEU A 242 3.88 -27.52 48.86
CA LEU A 242 2.72 -28.33 49.26
C LEU A 242 2.62 -28.52 50.78
N ALA A 243 3.75 -28.63 51.49
CA ALA A 243 3.77 -28.73 52.94
C ALA A 243 3.25 -27.46 53.67
N MET A 244 3.19 -26.31 52.98
CA MET A 244 2.67 -25.04 53.51
C MET A 244 1.25 -24.72 53.03
N VAL A 245 0.66 -25.57 52.21
CA VAL A 245 -0.71 -25.42 51.71
C VAL A 245 -1.69 -25.93 52.76
N GLU A 246 -2.83 -25.25 52.89
CA GLU A 246 -3.94 -25.68 53.73
C GLU A 246 -4.40 -27.09 53.35
N GLU A 247 -4.64 -27.95 54.34
CA GLU A 247 -4.94 -29.37 54.10
C GLU A 247 -6.18 -29.57 53.21
N SER A 248 -7.18 -28.67 53.29
CA SER A 248 -8.36 -28.68 52.42
C SER A 248 -8.04 -28.44 50.95
N ASP A 249 -7.03 -27.62 50.66
CA ASP A 249 -6.65 -27.23 49.31
C ASP A 249 -5.51 -28.08 48.74
N ARG A 250 -4.82 -28.85 49.60
CA ARG A 250 -3.62 -29.62 49.26
C ARG A 250 -3.82 -30.53 48.05
N ARG A 251 -4.90 -31.30 48.03
CA ARG A 251 -5.23 -32.21 46.93
C ARG A 251 -5.44 -31.45 45.61
N SER A 252 -6.18 -30.34 45.66
CA SER A 252 -6.42 -29.50 44.49
C SER A 252 -5.10 -28.87 43.98
N VAL A 253 -4.26 -28.36 44.87
CA VAL A 253 -2.97 -27.76 44.48
C VAL A 253 -2.02 -28.81 43.88
N GLU A 254 -1.99 -30.03 44.42
CA GLU A 254 -1.19 -31.12 43.87
C GLU A 254 -1.67 -31.53 42.47
N GLU A 255 -2.98 -31.70 42.28
CA GLU A 255 -3.56 -32.02 40.98
C GLU A 255 -3.31 -30.91 39.95
N GLY A 256 -3.50 -29.65 40.34
CA GLY A 256 -3.22 -28.48 39.51
C GLY A 256 -1.75 -28.40 39.10
N ALA A 257 -0.82 -28.66 40.02
CA ALA A 257 0.61 -28.72 39.72
C ALA A 257 0.94 -29.86 38.74
N GLY A 258 0.30 -31.02 38.91
CA GLY A 258 0.40 -32.14 37.98
C GLY A 258 -0.06 -31.79 36.57
N ILE A 259 -1.18 -31.06 36.43
CA ILE A 259 -1.67 -30.55 35.14
C ILE A 259 -0.63 -29.62 34.51
N VAL A 260 -0.10 -28.67 35.27
CA VAL A 260 0.94 -27.72 34.80
C VAL A 260 2.17 -28.47 34.30
N VAL A 261 2.69 -29.45 35.05
CA VAL A 261 3.88 -30.22 34.65
C VAL A 261 3.62 -31.01 33.37
N ARG A 262 2.46 -31.68 33.23
CA ARG A 262 2.08 -32.36 31.99
C ARG A 262 2.04 -31.39 30.81
N CYS A 263 1.42 -30.22 30.99
CA CYS A 263 1.38 -29.18 29.95
C CYS A 263 2.78 -28.73 29.54
N LEU A 264 3.65 -28.47 30.51
CA LEU A 264 5.02 -28.04 30.26
C LEU A 264 5.86 -29.10 29.55
N ASN A 265 5.70 -30.38 29.89
CA ASN A 265 6.38 -31.48 29.18
C ASN A 265 5.91 -31.57 27.73
N SER A 266 4.59 -31.51 27.47
CA SER A 266 4.07 -31.48 26.10
C SER A 266 4.53 -30.25 25.31
N LEU A 267 4.76 -29.11 25.97
CA LEU A 267 5.34 -27.93 25.32
C LEU A 267 6.84 -28.10 25.01
N LEU A 268 7.57 -28.83 25.85
CA LEU A 268 8.99 -29.12 25.64
C LEU A 268 9.18 -30.08 24.46
N GLU A 269 8.38 -31.16 24.40
CA GLU A 269 8.39 -32.13 23.30
C GLU A 269 8.16 -31.44 21.95
N ARG A 270 7.12 -30.60 21.87
CA ARG A 270 6.81 -29.82 20.66
C ARG A 270 7.87 -28.79 20.28
N ALA A 271 8.61 -28.27 21.26
CA ALA A 271 9.70 -27.32 21.00
C ALA A 271 10.98 -28.02 20.52
N ASP A 272 11.14 -29.31 20.81
CA ASP A 272 12.27 -30.13 20.38
C ASP A 272 12.09 -30.71 18.97
N GLU A 273 10.84 -30.81 18.49
CA GLU A 273 10.49 -31.26 17.14
C GLU A 273 10.64 -30.19 16.05
N THR A 274 10.66 -28.90 16.41
CA THR A 274 10.96 -27.81 15.46
C THR A 274 12.47 -27.52 15.43
N PRO A 275 13.19 -27.91 14.36
CA PRO A 275 14.62 -27.60 14.18
C PRO A 275 14.88 -26.10 13.97
#